data_AF-A0A8S2XTI2-F1
#
_entry.id   AF-A0A8S2XTI2-F1
#
_cell.length_a   1.000
_cell.length_b   1.000
_cell.length_c   1.000
_cell.angle_alpha   90.00
_cell.angle_beta   90.00
_cell.angle_gamma   90.00
#
_symmetry.space_group_name_H-M   'P 1'
#
loop_
_entity.id
_entity.type
_entity.pdbx_description
1 polymer ?
#
loop_
_entity_poly.entity_id
_entity_poly.type
_entity_poly.pdbx_seq_one_letter_code
_entity_poly.pdbx_strand_id
1 'polypeptide(L)' 'MYYAGINLDLDNVAPVQMETTFRRAQIVAQHPVAMAKFFNVLITSIIQALIEGGVVGPVKAHFGTVEAQGRGT' A
#
# COMPACT_ATOMS: atom_id res chain seq x y z
N MET A 1 -9.81 -8.97 -5.23
CA MET A 1 -9.40 -7.69 -5.88
C MET A 1 -8.76 -8.07 -7.22
N TYR A 2 -9.06 -7.42 -8.35
CA TYR A 2 -8.41 -7.79 -9.61
C TYR A 2 -7.06 -7.06 -9.72
N TYR A 3 -5.95 -7.79 -9.74
CA TYR A 3 -4.62 -7.23 -10.03
C TYR A 3 -4.19 -7.72 -11.41
N ALA A 4 -3.93 -6.79 -12.33
CA ALA A 4 -3.57 -7.09 -13.73
C ALA A 4 -4.56 -8.04 -14.45
N GLY A 5 -5.87 -7.93 -14.17
CA GLY A 5 -6.91 -8.74 -14.81
C GLY A 5 -7.08 -10.15 -14.25
N ILE A 6 -6.27 -10.54 -13.26
CA ILE A 6 -6.41 -11.80 -12.54
C ILE A 6 -7.17 -11.53 -11.24
N ASN A 7 -8.20 -12.35 -10.96
CA ASN A 7 -8.90 -12.29 -9.68
C ASN A 7 -7.93 -12.80 -8.59
N LEU A 8 -7.34 -11.87 -7.86
CA LEU A 8 -6.41 -12.16 -6.79
C LEU A 8 -7.19 -12.16 -5.47
N ASP A 9 -7.40 -13.37 -4.94
CA ASP A 9 -7.93 -13.59 -3.61
C ASP A 9 -6.78 -13.45 -2.60
N LEU A 10 -6.70 -12.27 -1.97
CA LEU A 10 -5.69 -11.97 -0.98
C LEU A 10 -6.04 -12.53 0.41
N ASP A 11 -7.30 -12.93 0.63
CA ASP A 11 -7.79 -13.44 1.91
C ASP A 11 -7.43 -14.94 2.08
N ASN A 12 -7.23 -15.66 0.97
CA ASN A 12 -6.85 -17.09 0.94
C ASN A 12 -5.40 -17.35 0.50
N VAL A 13 -4.49 -16.38 0.62
CA VAL A 13 -3.07 -16.62 0.30
C VAL A 13 -2.46 -17.49 1.39
N ALA A 14 -2.40 -18.79 1.15
CA ALA A 14 -1.75 -19.72 2.06
C ALA A 14 -0.26 -19.37 2.15
N PRO A 15 0.37 -19.35 3.34
CA PRO A 15 1.80 -19.09 3.49
C PRO A 15 2.68 -20.03 2.65
N VAL A 16 2.18 -21.23 2.33
CA VAL A 16 2.81 -22.22 1.44
C VAL A 16 2.92 -21.75 -0.02
N GLN A 17 2.03 -20.86 -0.46
CA GLN A 17 2.03 -20.28 -1.80
C GLN A 17 2.98 -19.08 -1.91
N MET A 18 3.45 -18.56 -0.77
CA MET A 18 4.44 -17.49 -0.76
C MET A 18 5.85 -18.05 -0.87
N GLU A 19 6.57 -17.58 -1.88
CA GLU A 19 8.00 -17.84 -2.03
C GLU A 19 8.75 -17.50 -0.75
N THR A 20 9.79 -18.28 -0.42
CA THR A 20 10.58 -18.04 0.80
C THR A 20 11.20 -16.64 0.81
N THR A 21 11.46 -16.08 2.00
CA THR A 21 12.09 -14.76 2.14
C THR A 21 13.38 -14.64 1.34
N PHE A 22 14.20 -15.69 1.32
CA PHE A 22 15.43 -15.73 0.55
C PHE A 22 15.18 -15.68 -0.97
N ARG A 23 14.21 -16.47 -1.46
CA ARG A 23 13.88 -16.49 -2.89
C ARG A 23 13.32 -15.14 -3.36
N ARG A 24 12.48 -14.50 -2.54
CA ARG A 24 11.99 -13.13 -2.83
C ARG A 24 13.14 -12.12 -2.90
N ALA A 25 14.09 -12.19 -1.96
CA ALA A 25 15.28 -11.33 -1.99
C ALA A 25 16.14 -11.57 -3.25
N GLN A 26 16.28 -12.82 -3.68
CA GLN A 26 16.98 -13.17 -4.90
C GLN A 26 16.30 -12.59 -6.15
N ILE A 27 14.97 -12.67 -6.25
CA ILE A 27 14.21 -12.07 -7.36
C ILE A 27 14.40 -10.55 -7.42
N VAL A 28 14.36 -9.89 -6.25
CA VAL A 28 14.63 -8.45 -6.14
C VAL A 28 16.05 -8.12 -6.62
N ALA A 29 17.04 -8.90 -6.20
CA ALA A 29 18.44 -8.72 -6.61
C ALA A 29 18.68 -9.00 -8.09
N GLN A 30 17.91 -9.90 -8.72
CA GLN A 30 18.01 -10.20 -10.16
C GLN A 30 17.45 -9.09 -11.05
N HIS A 31 16.51 -8.28 -10.54
CA HIS A 31 15.84 -7.23 -11.31
C HIS A 31 15.86 -5.86 -10.60
N PRO A 32 17.04 -5.30 -10.28
CA PRO A 32 17.16 -4.12 -9.42
C PRO A 32 16.50 -2.87 -10.03
N VAL A 33 16.59 -2.70 -11.35
CA VAL A 33 15.98 -1.55 -12.05
C VAL A 33 14.46 -1.62 -12.02
N ALA A 34 13.88 -2.81 -12.21
CA ALA A 34 12.43 -3.00 -12.15
C ALA A 34 11.91 -2.73 -10.73
N MET A 35 12.66 -3.14 -9.71
CA MET A 35 12.33 -2.90 -8.32
C MET A 35 12.43 -1.42 -7.93
N ALA A 36 13.45 -0.70 -8.41
CA ALA A 36 13.56 0.73 -8.20
C ALA A 36 12.37 1.49 -8.83
N LYS A 37 11.98 1.12 -10.06
CA LYS A 37 10.81 1.70 -10.73
C LYS A 37 9.51 1.39 -10.00
N PHE A 38 9.31 0.14 -9.59
CA PHE A 38 8.13 -0.26 -8.82
C PHE A 38 8.04 0.52 -7.51
N PHE A 39 9.13 0.60 -6.75
CA PHE A 39 9.19 1.35 -5.50
C PHE A 39 8.88 2.83 -5.72
N ASN A 40 9.46 3.46 -6.74
CA ASN A 40 9.16 4.85 -7.07
C ASN A 40 7.67 5.06 -7.35
N VAL A 41 7.08 4.24 -8.23
CA VAL A 41 5.65 4.33 -8.56
C VAL A 41 4.78 4.12 -7.32
N LEU A 42 5.12 3.14 -6.48
CA LEU A 42 4.38 2.85 -5.24
C LEU A 42 4.38 4.05 -4.30
N ILE A 43 5.55 4.61 -4.02
CA ILE A 43 5.70 5.75 -3.10
C ILE A 43 5.02 7.00 -3.67
N THR A 44 5.24 7.31 -4.95
CA THR A 44 4.56 8.46 -5.58
C THR A 44 3.05 8.31 -5.53
N SER A 45 2.52 7.11 -5.79
CA SER A 45 1.08 6.83 -5.70
C SER A 45 0.54 7.01 -4.29
N ILE A 46 1.26 6.53 -3.27
CA ILE A 46 0.87 6.69 -1.86
C ILE A 46 0.83 8.17 -1.48
N ILE A 47 1.87 8.93 -1.83
CA ILE A 47 1.93 10.36 -1.52
C ILE A 47 0.76 11.09 -2.17
N GLN A 48 0.56 10.92 -3.47
CA GLN A 48 -0.49 11.62 -4.22
C GLN A 48 -1.90 11.23 -3.77
N ALA A 49 -2.16 9.94 -3.58
CA ALA A 49 -3.51 9.46 -3.29
C ALA A 49 -3.87 9.55 -1.81
N LEU A 50 -2.98 9.12 -0.90
CA LEU A 50 -3.31 8.97 0.52
C LEU A 50 -2.92 10.20 1.34
N ILE A 51 -1.77 10.81 1.04
CA ILE A 51 -1.26 11.95 1.83
C ILE A 51 -1.82 13.26 1.30
N GLU A 52 -1.65 13.53 0.02
CA GLU A 52 -2.10 14.77 -0.62
C GLU A 52 -3.61 14.72 -0.92
N GLY A 53 -4.08 13.61 -1.52
CA GLY A 53 -5.49 13.42 -1.86
C GLY A 53 -6.38 13.18 -0.63
N GLY A 54 -5.81 12.67 0.46
CA GLY A 54 -6.54 12.26 1.65
C GLY A 54 -7.41 11.01 1.41
N VAL A 55 -7.69 10.27 2.48
CA VAL A 55 -8.39 8.98 2.38
C VAL A 55 -9.90 9.14 2.24
N VAL A 56 -10.47 10.21 2.79
CA VAL A 56 -11.91 10.30 3.09
C VAL A 56 -12.68 11.25 2.16
N GLY A 57 -12.02 11.84 1.16
CA GLY A 57 -12.61 12.86 0.29
C GLY A 57 -13.14 14.08 1.06
N PRO A 58 -14.00 14.92 0.47
CA PRO A 58 -14.60 16.06 1.17
C PRO A 58 -15.59 15.58 2.25
N VAL A 59 -15.22 15.76 3.51
CA VAL A 59 -16.03 15.38 4.68
C VAL A 59 -16.86 16.59 5.15
N LYS A 60 -18.19 16.41 5.26
CA LYS A 60 -19.11 17.48 5.69
C LYS A 60 -18.94 17.87 7.17
N ALA A 61 -18.55 16.92 8.02
CA ALA A 61 -18.17 17.15 9.40
C ALA A 61 -17.29 15.98 9.90
N HIS A 62 -16.12 16.29 10.45
CA HIS A 62 -15.25 15.31 11.11
C HIS A 62 -15.36 15.48 12.62
N PHE A 63 -15.94 14.49 13.31
CA PHE A 63 -16.02 14.47 14.77
C PHE A 63 -14.94 13.53 15.30
N GLY A 64 -13.85 14.11 15.80
CA GLY A 64 -12.80 13.37 16.50
C GLY A 64 -13.27 12.94 17.90
N THR A 65 -12.62 11.93 18.47
CA THR A 65 -12.78 11.61 19.90
C THR A 65 -12.22 12.75 20.75
N VAL A 66 -12.69 12.87 22.00
CA VAL A 66 -12.24 13.91 22.96
C VAL A 66 -10.71 13.93 23.15
N GLU A 67 -10.04 12.81 22.94
CA GLU A 67 -8.58 12.66 22.98
C GLU A 67 -7.87 13.41 21.84
N ALA A 68 -8.53 13.58 20.68
CA ALA A 68 -8.00 14.33 19.54
C ALA A 68 -8.10 15.86 19.74
N GLN A 69 -9.08 16.33 20.53
CA GLN A 69 -9.35 17.76 20.73
C GLN A 69 -8.30 18.48 21.56
N GLY A 70 -7.50 17.76 22.36
CA GLY A 70 -6.40 18.34 23.14
C GLY A 70 -5.10 18.54 22.38
N ARG A 71 -5.01 18.10 21.11
CA ARG A 71 -3.77 18.15 20.30
C ARG A 71 -3.88 19.03 19.07
N GLY A 72 -4.85 19.94 19.04
CA GLY A 72 -4.96 20.96 17.99
C GLY A 72 -5.73 20.52 16.75
N THR A 73 -6.82 19.76 16.93
CA THR A 73 -7.95 19.86 15.99
C THR A 73 -8.64 21.22 16.14
#